data_AF-A0A8T5LZS5-F1
#
_entry.id   AF-A0A8T5LZS5-F1
#
_cell.length_a   1.000
_cell.length_b   1.000
_cell.length_c   1.000
_cell.angle_alpha   90.00
_cell.angle_beta   90.00
_cell.angle_gamma   90.00
#
_symmetry.space_group_name_H-M   'P 1'
#
loop_
_entity.id
_entity.type
_entity.pdbx_description
1 polymer ?
#
loop_
_entity_poly.entity_id
_entity_poly.type
_entity_poly.pdbx_seq_one_letter_code
_entity_poly.pdbx_strand_id
1 'polypeptide(L)' 'MKGNGKFAALVRAYFFLTTAAFLIAITCFSLVQGLLVHFGGAMTDAFIFYFLGWVTLGAGLLLFAHGRSKLRVISIS' A
#
# COMPACT_ATOMS: atom_id res chain seq x y z
N MET A 1 -20.57 -3.94 -27.85
CA MET A 1 -19.73 -4.51 -26.76
C MET A 1 -19.16 -3.42 -25.81
N LYS A 2 -19.95 -2.41 -25.38
CA LYS A 2 -19.47 -1.27 -24.56
C LYS A 2 -19.28 -1.56 -23.05
N GLY A 3 -19.73 -2.70 -22.54
CA GLY A 3 -19.64 -3.04 -21.10
C GLY A 3 -18.27 -3.53 -20.62
N ASN A 4 -17.48 -4.18 -21.49
CA ASN A 4 -16.24 -4.87 -21.09
C ASN A 4 -15.13 -3.90 -20.62
N GLY A 5 -15.10 -2.68 -21.15
CA GLY A 5 -14.09 -1.69 -20.80
C GLY A 5 -14.24 -1.12 -19.38
N LYS A 6 -15.48 -0.90 -18.93
CA LYS A 6 -15.77 -0.42 -17.57
C LYS A 6 -15.44 -1.49 -16.52
N PHE A 7 -15.78 -2.75 -16.80
CA PHE A 7 -15.44 -3.88 -15.93
C PHE A 7 -13.92 -4.07 -15.78
N ALA A 8 -13.18 -4.07 -16.89
CA ALA A 8 -11.71 -4.19 -16.84
C ALA A 8 -11.04 -3.03 -16.08
N ALA A 9 -11.59 -1.80 -16.16
CA ALA A 9 -11.09 -0.67 -15.41
C ALA A 9 -11.34 -0.82 -13.90
N LEU A 10 -12.50 -1.35 -13.52
CA LEU A 10 -12.90 -1.56 -12.13
C LEU A 10 -12.03 -2.64 -11.45
N VAL A 11 -11.74 -3.73 -12.17
CA VAL A 11 -10.83 -4.79 -11.69
C VAL A 11 -9.43 -4.24 -11.42
N ARG A 12 -8.87 -3.44 -12.33
CA ARG A 12 -7.55 -2.80 -12.11
C ARG A 12 -7.55 -1.86 -10.91
N ALA A 13 -8.60 -1.05 -10.76
CA ALA A 13 -8.70 -0.13 -9.63
C ALA A 13 -8.77 -0.88 -8.28
N TYR A 14 -9.52 -1.98 -8.23
CA TYR A 14 -9.57 -2.84 -7.05
C TYR A 14 -8.21 -3.47 -6.75
N PHE A 15 -7.51 -4.00 -7.75
CA PHE A 15 -6.16 -4.56 -7.60
C PHE A 15 -5.16 -3.55 -7.00
N PHE A 16 -5.21 -2.29 -7.44
CA PHE A 16 -4.35 -1.25 -6.86
C PHE A 16 -4.70 -0.94 -5.40
N LEU A 17 -5.99 -0.92 -5.07
CA LEU A 17 -6.44 -0.67 -3.69
C LEU A 17 -6.10 -1.80 -2.74
N THR A 18 -6.27 -3.06 -3.16
CA THR A 18 -5.89 -4.22 -2.34
C THR A 18 -4.39 -4.30 -2.15
N THR A 19 -3.61 -4.03 -3.21
CA THR A 19 -2.14 -3.95 -3.10
C THR A 19 -1.72 -2.82 -2.16
N ALA A 20 -2.35 -1.66 -2.24
CA ALA A 20 -2.09 -0.55 -1.32
C ALA A 20 -2.36 -0.92 0.14
N ALA A 21 -3.50 -1.57 0.41
CA ALA A 21 -3.86 -2.03 1.75
C ALA A 21 -2.86 -3.05 2.29
N PHE A 22 -2.41 -3.99 1.44
CA PHE A 22 -1.39 -4.97 1.80
C PHE A 22 -0.05 -4.31 2.16
N LEU A 23 0.39 -3.32 1.38
CA LEU A 23 1.62 -2.58 1.67
C LEU A 23 1.53 -1.80 2.98
N ILE A 24 0.37 -1.18 3.28
CA ILE A 24 0.14 -0.52 4.57
C ILE A 24 0.19 -1.54 5.72
N ALA A 25 -0.32 -2.75 5.53
CA ALA A 25 -0.21 -3.81 6.54
C ALA A 25 1.26 -4.21 6.77
N ILE A 26 2.06 -4.33 5.70
CA ILE A 26 3.52 -4.56 5.81
C ILE A 26 4.21 -3.41 6.54
N THR A 27 3.81 -2.16 6.28
CA THR A 27 4.31 -1.00 7.04
C THR A 27 4.07 -1.19 8.53
N CYS A 28 2.83 -1.46 8.92
CA CYS A 28 2.48 -1.65 10.33
C CYS A 28 3.30 -2.79 10.96
N PHE A 29 3.40 -3.93 10.27
CA PHE A 29 4.21 -5.06 10.73
C PHE A 29 5.68 -4.69 10.89
N SER A 30 6.26 -4.00 9.91
CA SER A 30 7.67 -3.59 9.92
C SER A 30 7.95 -2.59 11.05
N LEU A 31 7.06 -1.64 11.30
CA LEU A 31 7.22 -0.69 12.41
C LEU A 31 7.15 -1.39 13.77
N VAL A 32 6.23 -2.35 13.95
CA VAL A 32 6.14 -3.15 15.18
C VAL A 32 7.42 -3.97 15.39
N GLN A 33 7.91 -4.64 14.35
CA GLN A 33 9.19 -5.38 14.42
C GLN A 33 10.35 -4.44 14.77
N GLY A 34 10.44 -3.28 14.12
CA GLY A 34 11.46 -2.28 14.42
C GLY A 34 11.41 -1.82 15.88
N LEU A 35 10.21 -1.59 16.43
CA LEU A 35 10.05 -1.24 17.85
C LEU A 35 10.50 -2.37 18.78
N LEU A 36 10.14 -3.62 18.49
CA LEU A 36 10.57 -4.77 19.30
C LEU A 36 12.10 -4.90 19.33
N VAL A 37 12.75 -4.75 18.18
CA VAL A 37 14.22 -4.84 18.06
C VAL A 37 14.91 -3.66 18.73
N HIS A 38 14.35 -2.45 18.59
CA HIS A 38 14.87 -1.24 19.23
C HIS A 38 14.84 -1.37 20.74
N PHE A 39 13.68 -1.70 21.33
CA PHE A 39 13.55 -1.87 22.78
C PHE A 39 14.23 -3.15 23.30
N GLY A 40 14.56 -4.11 22.44
CA GLY A 40 15.39 -5.27 22.74
C GLY A 40 16.89 -4.95 22.87
N GLY A 41 17.31 -3.70 22.69
CA GLY A 41 18.71 -3.25 22.84
C GLY A 41 19.53 -3.27 21.55
N ALA A 42 18.92 -3.64 20.41
CA ALA A 42 19.58 -3.73 19.11
C ALA A 42 19.20 -2.54 18.20
N MET A 43 19.54 -1.32 18.64
CA MET A 43 19.06 -0.07 18.03
C MET A 43 19.46 0.09 16.55
N THR A 44 20.66 -0.35 16.17
CA THR A 44 21.14 -0.32 14.77
C THR A 44 20.41 -1.32 13.88
N ASP A 45 19.99 -2.47 14.42
CA ASP A 45 19.30 -3.50 13.65
C ASP A 45 17.83 -3.15 13.41
N ALA A 46 17.25 -2.33 14.30
CA ALA A 46 15.90 -1.78 14.15
C ALA A 46 15.74 -0.87 12.92
N PHE A 47 16.84 -0.27 12.43
CA PHE A 47 16.83 0.66 11.29
C PHE A 47 16.23 0.02 10.04
N ILE A 48 16.60 -1.23 9.73
CA ILE A 48 16.14 -1.93 8.51
C ILE A 48 14.62 -2.03 8.50
N PHE A 49 14.02 -2.34 9.65
CA PHE A 49 12.58 -2.46 9.80
C PHE A 49 11.86 -1.12 9.66
N TYR A 50 12.41 -0.04 10.21
CA TYR A 50 11.85 1.30 10.00
C TYR A 50 11.95 1.74 8.54
N PHE A 51 13.10 1.52 7.90
CA PHE A 51 13.30 1.85 6.50
C PHE A 51 12.31 1.09 5.60
N LEU A 52 12.16 -0.22 5.82
CA LEU A 52 11.18 -1.04 5.11
C LEU A 52 9.75 -0.52 5.34
N GLY A 53 9.42 -0.15 6.57
CA GLY A 53 8.15 0.48 6.91
C GLY A 53 7.87 1.74 6.09
N TRP A 54 8.83 2.67 6.03
CA TRP A 54 8.67 3.92 5.26
C TRP A 54 8.53 3.71 3.76
N VAL A 55 9.35 2.81 3.18
CA VAL A 55 9.29 2.50 1.73
C VAL A 55 7.95 1.88 1.36
N THR A 56 7.49 0.90 2.14
CA THR A 56 6.20 0.24 1.90
C THR A 56 5.02 1.19 2.10
N LEU A 57 5.12 2.12 3.05
CA LEU A 57 4.08 3.14 3.29
C LEU A 57 3.95 4.07 2.08
N GLY A 58 5.08 4.59 1.59
CA GLY A 58 5.10 5.47 0.42
C GLY A 58 4.51 4.78 -0.82
N ALA A 59 4.93 3.54 -1.09
CA ALA A 59 4.39 2.75 -2.19
C ALA A 59 2.88 2.47 -2.02
N GLY A 60 2.43 2.11 -0.81
CA GLY A 60 1.02 1.89 -0.50
C GLY A 60 0.17 3.13 -0.75
N LEU A 61 0.60 4.30 -0.26
CA LEU A 61 -0.11 5.56 -0.45
C LEU A 61 -0.21 5.97 -1.93
N LEU A 62 0.86 5.79 -2.71
CA LEU A 62 0.86 6.08 -4.15
C LEU A 62 -0.12 5.18 -4.91
N LEU A 63 -0.12 3.87 -4.61
CA LEU A 63 -1.06 2.93 -5.22
C LEU A 63 -2.51 3.20 -4.80
N PHE A 64 -2.73 3.60 -3.55
CA PHE A 64 -4.06 3.99 -3.06
C PHE A 64 -4.59 5.22 -3.81
N ALA A 65 -3.76 6.28 -3.92
CA ALA A 65 -4.10 7.48 -4.68
C ALA A 65 -4.40 7.16 -6.15
N HIS A 66 -3.59 6.28 -6.76
CA HIS A 66 -3.81 5.83 -8.13
C HIS A 66 -5.14 5.06 -8.30
N GLY A 67 -5.40 4.07 -7.44
CA GLY A 67 -6.63 3.28 -7.45
C GLY A 67 -7.87 4.16 -7.26
N ARG A 68 -7.83 5.13 -6.33
CA ARG A 68 -8.88 6.14 -6.12
C ARG A 68 -9.14 6.98 -7.37
N SER A 69 -8.08 7.45 -8.04
CA SER A 69 -8.23 8.21 -9.28
C SER A 69 -8.92 7.38 -10.37
N LYS A 70 -8.61 6.09 -10.50
CA LYS A 70 -9.25 5.20 -11.49
C LYS A 70 -10.74 4.97 -11.18
N LEU A 71 -11.10 4.75 -9.91
CA LEU A 71 -12.51 4.62 -9.52
C LEU A 71 -13.31 5.89 -9.81
N ARG A 72 -12.73 7.07 -9.52
CA ARG A 72 -13.38 8.36 -9.79
C ARG A 72 -13.66 8.57 -11.27
N VAL A 73 -12.72 8.22 -12.14
CA VAL A 73 -12.93 8.32 -13.60
C VAL A 73 -14.09 7.42 -14.04
N ILE A 74 -14.17 6.19 -13.50
CA ILE A 74 -15.25 5.25 -13.83
C ILE A 74 -16.61 5.78 -13.36
N SER A 75 -16.70 6.44 -12.21
CA SER A 75 -17.99 6.92 -11.67
C SER A 75 -18.57 8.12 -12.43
N ILE A 76 -17.74 8.89 -13.14
CA ILE A 76 -18.16 10.09 -13.91
C ILE A 76 -18.53 9.71 -15.37
N SER A 77 -18.15 8.49 -15.82
CA SER A 77 -18.33 7.99 -17.19
C SER A 77 -19.54 7.08 -17.35
#